data_AF-A0A846YUJ6-F1
#
_entry.id   AF-A0A846YUJ6-F1
#
_cell.length_a   1.000
_cell.length_b   1.000
_cell.length_c   1.000
_cell.angle_alpha   90.00
_cell.angle_beta   90.00
_cell.angle_gamma   90.00
#
_symmetry.space_group_name_H-M   'P 1'
#
loop_
_entity.id
_entity.type
_entity.pdbx_description
1 polymer ?
#
loop_
_entity_poly.entity_id
_entity_poly.type
_entity_poly.pdbx_seq_one_letter_code
_entity_poly.pdbx_strand_id
1 'polypeptide(L)'
;MQMRVTITVPEETTAGFVVATSRDPGDLTAAIRQRLPGPMASAVAGRIGTPHLVLACHPVGDSPWDLSQVSGTDEDDAERARRATRHIGVTCVLPVGDLPSGPHLARATAKAIAESLCGIPVDLATGRALSVTHLRRPDDFVLADDWLGTVLPPYRNSGRCKADEDEIDGCNCVALKTRGLRRFGLPELEITDVACPHDLAALNILRTTAQRLLPLARHPGDHTLPGEVMLTSADFSTFWGNRDPMWDDGPIAVRLTEVAPHRLGIRAPAAFPGTLNEWLWDELPPVLHELLTCEPDRIASPT
;
A
#
# COMPACT_ATOMS: atom_id res chain seq x y z
N MET A 1 6.21 10.69 31.62
CA MET A 1 4.85 10.72 31.06
C MET A 1 4.89 9.88 29.79
N GLN A 2 4.19 8.76 29.74
CA GLN A 2 4.26 7.86 28.57
C GLN A 2 3.61 8.59 27.40
N MET A 3 4.37 8.87 26.33
CA MET A 3 3.81 9.47 25.13
C MET A 3 2.73 8.54 24.55
N ARG A 4 1.65 9.14 24.03
CA ARG A 4 0.55 8.45 23.37
C ARG A 4 0.33 9.08 22.01
N VAL A 5 -0.12 8.27 21.07
CA VAL A 5 -0.52 8.71 19.73
C VAL A 5 -1.99 8.33 19.54
N THR A 6 -2.78 9.27 19.04
CA THR A 6 -4.18 9.01 18.69
C THR A 6 -4.31 8.87 17.19
N ILE A 7 -4.95 7.79 16.76
CA ILE A 7 -5.34 7.56 15.37
C ILE A 7 -6.86 7.61 15.28
N THR A 8 -7.38 8.56 14.53
CA THR A 8 -8.83 8.64 14.26
C THR A 8 -9.14 7.89 12.96
N VAL A 9 -9.92 6.82 13.06
CA VAL A 9 -10.44 6.06 11.92
C VAL A 9 -11.83 6.62 11.59
N PRO A 10 -12.09 7.07 10.34
CA PRO A 10 -13.39 7.63 9.96
C PRO A 10 -14.49 6.54 9.92
N GLU A 11 -15.76 6.92 9.90
CA GLU A 11 -16.89 5.98 9.70
C GLU A 11 -16.89 5.36 8.29
N GLU A 12 -16.48 6.18 7.31
CA GLU A 12 -16.43 5.80 5.90
C GLU A 12 -15.06 6.14 5.30
N THR A 13 -14.67 5.35 4.32
CA THR A 13 -13.43 5.53 3.56
C THR A 13 -13.72 5.53 2.07
N THR A 14 -12.84 6.18 1.30
CA THR A 14 -12.94 6.20 -0.15
C THR A 14 -11.76 5.46 -0.76
N ALA A 15 -12.04 4.61 -1.75
CA ALA A 15 -11.01 4.05 -2.62
C ALA A 15 -11.36 4.31 -4.09
N GLY A 16 -10.34 4.42 -4.93
CA GLY A 16 -10.51 4.76 -6.33
C GLY A 16 -9.43 4.14 -7.21
N PHE A 17 -9.88 3.61 -8.33
CA PHE A 17 -9.05 3.07 -9.39
C PHE A 17 -9.48 3.67 -10.72
N VAL A 18 -8.56 3.74 -11.68
CA VAL A 18 -8.87 4.17 -13.04
C VAL A 18 -8.36 3.14 -14.02
N VAL A 19 -9.16 2.78 -15.02
CA VAL A 19 -8.70 2.03 -16.17
C VAL A 19 -8.44 3.00 -17.31
N ALA A 20 -7.17 3.13 -17.68
CA ALA A 20 -6.73 3.89 -18.83
C ALA A 20 -6.81 3.01 -20.09
N THR A 21 -7.61 3.41 -21.08
CA THR A 21 -7.78 2.65 -22.32
C THR A 21 -8.04 3.56 -23.51
N SER A 22 -7.80 3.03 -24.71
CA SER A 22 -8.19 3.68 -25.97
C SER A 22 -9.32 2.94 -26.68
N ARG A 23 -9.88 1.90 -26.04
CA ARG A 23 -11.01 1.13 -26.57
C ARG A 23 -12.36 1.68 -26.10
N ASP A 24 -13.40 1.36 -26.85
CA ASP A 24 -14.78 1.66 -26.48
C ASP A 24 -15.20 0.80 -25.27
N PRO A 25 -15.73 1.38 -24.18
CA PRO A 25 -16.09 0.63 -22.99
C PRO A 25 -17.23 -0.38 -23.19
N GLY A 26 -18.12 -0.16 -24.17
CA GLY A 26 -19.28 -1.03 -24.38
C GLY A 26 -20.11 -1.26 -23.11
N ASP A 27 -20.59 -2.50 -22.92
CA ASP A 27 -21.25 -2.92 -21.68
C ASP A 27 -20.24 -3.39 -20.63
N LEU A 28 -19.85 -2.47 -19.74
CA LEU A 28 -18.93 -2.77 -18.65
C LEU A 28 -19.47 -3.81 -17.67
N THR A 29 -20.78 -3.84 -17.42
CA THR A 29 -21.36 -4.80 -16.47
C THR A 29 -21.25 -6.22 -16.99
N ALA A 30 -21.50 -6.42 -18.29
CA ALA A 30 -21.28 -7.69 -18.95
C ALA A 30 -19.79 -8.08 -18.93
N ALA A 31 -18.89 -7.15 -19.23
CA ALA A 31 -17.45 -7.38 -19.21
C ALA A 31 -16.94 -7.83 -17.83
N ILE A 32 -17.35 -7.13 -16.76
CA ILE A 32 -17.01 -7.48 -15.38
C ILE A 32 -17.49 -8.90 -15.03
N ARG A 33 -18.75 -9.22 -15.34
CA ARG A 33 -19.34 -10.53 -15.04
C ARG A 33 -18.62 -11.69 -15.72
N GLN A 34 -18.13 -11.46 -16.95
CA GLN A 34 -17.42 -12.49 -17.71
C GLN A 34 -15.99 -12.75 -17.20
N ARG A 35 -15.36 -11.77 -16.54
CA ARG A 35 -13.96 -11.84 -16.10
C ARG A 35 -13.80 -12.22 -14.63
N LEU A 36 -14.79 -11.90 -13.79
CA LEU A 36 -14.71 -12.19 -12.36
C LEU A 36 -15.19 -13.61 -12.02
N PRO A 37 -14.57 -14.28 -11.04
CA PRO A 37 -15.09 -15.54 -10.49
C PRO A 37 -16.49 -15.36 -9.90
N GLY A 38 -17.36 -16.39 -9.99
CA GLY A 38 -18.79 -16.31 -9.66
C GLY A 38 -19.16 -15.60 -8.34
N PRO A 39 -18.56 -15.97 -7.18
CA PRO A 39 -18.84 -15.30 -5.91
C PRO A 39 -18.49 -13.81 -5.92
N MET A 40 -17.33 -13.46 -6.50
CA MET A 40 -16.87 -12.09 -6.61
C MET A 40 -17.73 -11.30 -7.60
N ALA A 41 -18.09 -11.90 -8.75
CA ALA A 41 -18.99 -11.30 -9.73
C ALA A 41 -20.36 -10.97 -9.11
N SER A 42 -20.90 -11.86 -8.27
CA SER A 42 -22.15 -11.59 -7.55
C SER A 42 -22.02 -10.46 -6.53
N ALA A 43 -20.94 -10.46 -5.74
CA ALA A 43 -20.67 -9.40 -4.76
C ALA A 43 -20.50 -8.02 -5.43
N VAL A 44 -19.81 -7.98 -6.57
CA VAL A 44 -19.64 -6.77 -7.38
C VAL A 44 -20.97 -6.33 -7.99
N ALA A 45 -21.73 -7.26 -8.60
CA ALA A 45 -23.02 -6.94 -9.22
C ALA A 45 -24.02 -6.32 -8.23
N GLY A 46 -24.03 -6.76 -6.96
CA GLY A 46 -24.87 -6.18 -5.92
C GLY A 46 -24.48 -4.77 -5.48
N ARG A 47 -23.29 -4.27 -5.87
CA ARG A 47 -22.75 -2.95 -5.49
C ARG A 47 -22.75 -1.95 -6.64
N ILE A 48 -22.70 -2.41 -7.90
CA ILE A 48 -22.67 -1.53 -9.08
C ILE A 48 -23.87 -0.58 -9.07
N GLY A 49 -23.60 0.72 -9.25
CA GLY A 49 -24.62 1.76 -9.29
C GLY A 49 -25.03 2.27 -7.91
N THR A 50 -24.40 1.77 -6.84
CA THR A 50 -24.52 2.29 -5.48
C THR A 50 -23.24 3.06 -5.11
N PRO A 51 -23.23 3.86 -4.03
CA PRO A 51 -22.01 4.50 -3.54
C PRO A 51 -20.86 3.52 -3.25
N HIS A 52 -21.18 2.26 -2.97
CA HIS A 52 -20.17 1.22 -2.67
C HIS A 52 -19.41 0.74 -3.91
N LEU A 53 -19.90 1.05 -5.13
CA LEU A 53 -19.17 0.84 -6.38
C LEU A 53 -19.80 1.64 -7.54
N VAL A 54 -19.17 2.76 -7.88
CA VAL A 54 -19.57 3.64 -8.98
C VAL A 54 -18.59 3.51 -10.14
N LEU A 55 -19.14 3.35 -11.35
CA LEU A 55 -18.40 3.33 -12.60
C LEU A 55 -18.68 4.62 -13.37
N ALA A 56 -17.64 5.30 -13.84
CA ALA A 56 -17.76 6.52 -14.63
C ALA A 56 -16.77 6.53 -15.79
N CYS A 57 -17.26 6.80 -17.01
CA CYS A 57 -16.46 6.79 -18.22
C CYS A 57 -16.28 8.20 -18.77
N HIS A 58 -15.03 8.61 -18.98
CA HIS A 58 -14.68 9.93 -19.47
C HIS A 58 -13.71 9.83 -20.66
N PRO A 59 -13.91 10.62 -21.73
CA PRO A 59 -12.79 10.99 -22.60
C PRO A 59 -11.66 11.63 -21.79
N VAL A 60 -10.41 11.46 -22.21
CA VAL A 60 -9.25 11.97 -21.45
C VAL A 60 -9.32 13.49 -21.21
N GLY A 61 -9.84 14.26 -22.18
CA GLY A 61 -10.00 15.72 -22.05
C GLY A 61 -11.01 16.16 -20.98
N ASP A 62 -11.97 15.31 -20.64
CA ASP A 62 -13.02 15.56 -19.63
C ASP A 62 -12.82 14.70 -18.37
N SER A 63 -11.68 14.00 -18.29
CA SER A 63 -11.39 13.10 -17.18
C SER A 63 -11.07 13.91 -15.91
N PRO A 64 -11.68 13.58 -14.76
CA PRO A 64 -11.32 14.20 -13.49
C PRO A 64 -10.00 13.66 -12.92
N TRP A 65 -9.44 12.59 -13.47
CA TRP A 65 -8.18 11.99 -13.03
C TRP A 65 -7.01 12.39 -13.93
N ASP A 66 -5.93 12.85 -13.30
CA ASP A 66 -4.64 13.10 -13.93
C ASP A 66 -3.74 11.86 -13.76
N LEU A 67 -3.40 11.23 -14.88
CA LEU A 67 -2.50 10.08 -14.93
C LEU A 67 -1.09 10.44 -15.41
N SER A 68 -0.76 11.72 -15.58
CA SER A 68 0.53 12.17 -16.13
C SER A 68 1.75 11.72 -15.31
N GLN A 69 1.56 11.49 -14.01
CA GLN A 69 2.60 11.04 -13.07
C GLN A 69 2.46 9.57 -12.67
N VAL A 70 1.66 8.78 -13.41
CA VAL A 70 1.55 7.35 -13.13
C VAL A 70 2.91 6.66 -13.34
N SER A 71 3.27 5.81 -12.39
CA SER A 71 4.44 4.94 -12.46
C SER A 71 4.02 3.47 -12.50
N GLY A 72 4.90 2.59 -12.95
CA GLY A 72 4.66 1.16 -13.02
C GLY A 72 5.96 0.40 -12.87
N THR A 73 5.85 -0.91 -12.66
CA THR A 73 7.02 -1.80 -12.78
C THR A 73 7.46 -1.91 -14.25
N ASP A 74 6.50 -1.82 -15.16
CA ASP A 74 6.72 -1.71 -16.60
C ASP A 74 6.48 -0.25 -17.05
N GLU A 75 7.52 0.36 -17.61
CA GLU A 75 7.45 1.75 -18.10
C GLU A 75 6.56 1.86 -19.35
N ASP A 76 6.45 0.79 -20.15
CA ASP A 76 5.56 0.78 -21.32
C ASP A 76 4.10 0.85 -20.88
N ASP A 77 3.73 0.15 -19.80
CA ASP A 77 2.38 0.23 -19.23
C ASP A 77 2.09 1.61 -18.64
N ALA A 78 3.07 2.22 -17.95
CA ALA A 78 2.95 3.58 -17.46
C ALA A 78 2.79 4.59 -18.62
N GLU A 79 3.56 4.44 -19.69
CA GLU A 79 3.44 5.27 -20.90
C GLU A 79 2.09 5.09 -21.60
N ARG A 80 1.62 3.84 -21.73
CA ARG A 80 0.30 3.52 -22.30
C ARG A 80 -0.83 4.12 -21.48
N ALA A 81 -0.74 4.09 -20.15
CA ALA A 81 -1.71 4.75 -19.29
C ALA A 81 -1.75 6.26 -19.52
N ARG A 82 -0.58 6.91 -19.63
CA ARG A 82 -0.47 8.36 -19.93
C ARG A 82 -1.01 8.75 -21.31
N ARG A 83 -0.94 7.85 -22.28
CA ARG A 83 -1.38 8.06 -23.67
C ARG A 83 -2.82 7.61 -23.95
N ALA A 84 -3.52 7.07 -22.96
CA ALA A 84 -4.89 6.61 -23.14
C ALA A 84 -5.81 7.76 -23.56
N THR A 85 -6.80 7.45 -24.40
CA THR A 85 -7.77 8.46 -24.87
C THR A 85 -9.04 8.49 -24.03
N ARG A 86 -9.22 7.53 -23.12
CA ARG A 86 -10.35 7.41 -22.21
C ARG A 86 -9.92 6.89 -20.85
N HIS A 87 -10.63 7.33 -19.81
CA HIS A 87 -10.50 6.86 -18.45
C HIS A 87 -11.84 6.32 -17.95
N ILE A 88 -11.80 5.15 -17.31
CA ILE A 88 -12.94 4.55 -16.64
C ILE A 88 -12.63 4.53 -15.14
N GLY A 89 -13.27 5.41 -14.39
CA GLY A 89 -13.19 5.43 -12.94
C GLY A 89 -13.98 4.30 -12.31
N VAL A 90 -13.37 3.64 -11.33
CA VAL A 90 -13.98 2.66 -10.43
C VAL A 90 -13.77 3.20 -9.03
N THR A 91 -14.81 3.81 -8.46
CA THR A 91 -14.73 4.49 -7.17
C THR A 91 -15.71 3.88 -6.19
N CYS A 92 -15.38 3.94 -4.91
CA CYS A 92 -16.26 3.49 -3.84
C CYS A 92 -16.10 4.35 -2.59
N VAL A 93 -17.22 4.59 -1.93
CA VAL A 93 -17.31 5.06 -0.55
C VAL A 93 -17.82 3.89 0.27
N LEU A 94 -17.11 3.51 1.32
CA LEU A 94 -17.31 2.26 2.04
C LEU A 94 -17.33 2.50 3.55
N PRO A 95 -18.28 1.90 4.29
CA PRO A 95 -18.19 1.87 5.75
C PRO A 95 -16.95 1.08 6.17
N VAL A 96 -16.34 1.42 7.31
CA VAL A 96 -15.13 0.72 7.77
C VAL A 96 -15.32 -0.77 8.05
N GLY A 97 -16.55 -1.19 8.34
CA GLY A 97 -16.91 -2.62 8.47
C GLY A 97 -16.71 -3.43 7.18
N ASP A 98 -16.62 -2.76 6.02
CA ASP A 98 -16.34 -3.40 4.73
C ASP A 98 -14.83 -3.57 4.46
N LEU A 99 -13.95 -3.07 5.32
CA LEU A 99 -12.50 -3.11 5.10
C LEU A 99 -11.88 -4.45 5.57
N PRO A 100 -10.93 -5.02 4.79
CA PRO A 100 -10.37 -4.53 3.53
C PRO A 100 -11.08 -5.08 2.27
N SER A 101 -12.18 -5.82 2.41
CA SER A 101 -12.84 -6.53 1.32
C SER A 101 -13.48 -5.60 0.27
N GLY A 102 -14.08 -4.48 0.70
CA GLY A 102 -14.72 -3.52 -0.20
C GLY A 102 -13.76 -2.91 -1.23
N PRO A 103 -12.61 -2.32 -0.83
CA PRO A 103 -11.60 -1.85 -1.78
C PRO A 103 -11.07 -2.97 -2.68
N HIS A 104 -10.95 -4.20 -2.16
CA HIS A 104 -10.53 -5.36 -2.95
C HIS A 104 -11.52 -5.63 -4.10
N LEU A 105 -12.83 -5.59 -3.85
CA LEU A 105 -13.85 -5.76 -4.91
C LEU A 105 -13.77 -4.64 -5.96
N ALA A 106 -13.55 -3.39 -5.54
CA ALA A 106 -13.36 -2.27 -6.47
C ALA A 106 -12.10 -2.45 -7.33
N ARG A 107 -10.98 -2.88 -6.73
CA ARG A 107 -9.74 -3.18 -7.45
C ARG A 107 -9.91 -4.32 -8.46
N ALA A 108 -10.57 -5.40 -8.04
CA ALA A 108 -10.85 -6.53 -8.91
C ALA A 108 -11.75 -6.13 -10.08
N THR A 109 -12.72 -5.25 -9.84
CA THR A 109 -13.56 -4.65 -10.89
C THR A 109 -12.72 -3.87 -11.90
N ALA A 110 -11.80 -3.02 -11.44
CA ALA A 110 -10.90 -2.28 -12.32
C ALA A 110 -10.00 -3.21 -13.15
N LYS A 111 -9.42 -4.25 -12.52
CA LYS A 111 -8.62 -5.26 -13.23
C LYS A 111 -9.45 -6.02 -14.28
N ALA A 112 -10.68 -6.41 -13.97
CA ALA A 112 -11.59 -7.08 -14.91
C ALA A 112 -11.94 -6.21 -16.13
N ILE A 113 -12.22 -4.92 -15.91
CA ILE A 113 -12.46 -3.96 -17.00
C ILE A 113 -11.18 -3.81 -17.84
N ALA A 114 -10.03 -3.63 -17.20
CA ALA A 114 -8.75 -3.49 -17.87
C ALA A 114 -8.42 -4.70 -18.76
N GLU A 115 -8.63 -5.92 -18.26
CA GLU A 115 -8.45 -7.14 -19.02
C GLU A 115 -9.35 -7.19 -20.26
N SER A 116 -10.63 -6.84 -20.10
CA SER A 116 -11.60 -6.84 -21.20
C SER A 116 -11.28 -5.79 -22.27
N LEU A 117 -10.75 -4.64 -21.88
CA LEU A 117 -10.50 -3.52 -22.77
C LEU A 117 -9.03 -3.37 -23.19
N CYS A 118 -8.18 -4.33 -22.81
CA CYS A 118 -6.72 -4.22 -22.93
C CYS A 118 -6.17 -2.88 -22.40
N GLY A 119 -6.79 -2.39 -21.32
CA GLY A 119 -6.43 -1.15 -20.64
C GLY A 119 -5.41 -1.38 -19.52
N ILE A 120 -4.98 -0.28 -18.91
CA ILE A 120 -4.06 -0.26 -17.77
C ILE A 120 -4.85 0.15 -16.52
N PRO A 121 -5.03 -0.74 -15.53
CA PRO A 121 -5.63 -0.35 -14.26
C PRO A 121 -4.59 0.42 -13.43
N VAL A 122 -5.02 1.52 -12.81
CA VAL A 122 -4.20 2.41 -11.99
C VAL A 122 -4.86 2.56 -10.63
N ASP A 123 -4.10 2.36 -9.56
CA ASP A 123 -4.52 2.71 -8.19
C ASP A 123 -4.24 4.19 -7.94
N LEU A 124 -5.30 4.97 -7.69
CA LEU A 124 -5.19 6.41 -7.45
C LEU A 124 -4.51 6.73 -6.12
N ALA A 125 -4.59 5.84 -5.13
CA ALA A 125 -4.01 6.07 -3.81
C ALA A 125 -2.48 5.97 -3.86
N THR A 126 -1.95 4.97 -4.56
CA THR A 126 -0.50 4.78 -4.74
C THR A 126 0.05 5.54 -5.95
N GLY A 127 -0.80 5.87 -6.94
CA GLY A 127 -0.39 6.46 -8.21
C GLY A 127 0.30 5.47 -9.14
N ARG A 128 0.04 4.17 -8.97
CA ARG A 128 0.74 3.10 -9.70
C ARG A 128 -0.17 2.34 -10.64
N ALA A 129 0.35 1.99 -11.81
CA ALA A 129 -0.21 0.97 -12.68
C ALA A 129 -0.17 -0.39 -11.97
N LEU A 130 -1.28 -1.13 -12.04
CA LEU A 130 -1.47 -2.42 -11.41
C LEU A 130 -1.33 -3.54 -12.44
N SER A 131 -0.75 -4.66 -12.02
CA SER A 131 -0.74 -5.88 -12.82
C SER A 131 -2.11 -6.55 -12.88
N VAL A 132 -2.51 -7.00 -14.08
CA VAL A 132 -3.81 -7.65 -14.35
C VAL A 132 -3.78 -9.15 -14.04
N THR A 133 -2.61 -9.80 -14.00
CA THR A 133 -2.47 -11.27 -13.91
C THR A 133 -2.84 -11.91 -12.57
N HIS A 134 -3.14 -11.12 -11.54
CA HIS A 134 -3.37 -11.63 -10.18
C HIS A 134 -4.67 -11.07 -9.58
N LEU A 135 -5.76 -11.83 -9.74
CA LEU A 135 -7.00 -11.64 -8.98
C LEU A 135 -6.98 -12.58 -7.77
N ARG A 136 -6.80 -12.02 -6.57
CA ARG A 136 -6.91 -12.75 -5.31
C ARG A 136 -8.36 -12.88 -4.87
N ARG A 137 -8.65 -13.88 -4.04
CA ARG A 137 -9.97 -13.95 -3.37
C ARG A 137 -10.07 -12.81 -2.35
N PRO A 138 -11.28 -12.29 -2.07
CA PRO A 138 -11.45 -11.20 -1.10
C PRO A 138 -10.82 -11.49 0.26
N ASP A 139 -10.94 -12.75 0.73
CA ASP A 139 -10.44 -13.21 2.03
C ASP A 139 -8.91 -13.42 2.06
N ASP A 140 -8.24 -13.40 0.90
CA ASP A 140 -6.78 -13.57 0.74
C ASP A 140 -6.07 -12.21 0.67
N PHE A 141 -6.57 -11.19 1.38
CA PHE A 141 -5.99 -9.86 1.40
C PHE A 141 -4.55 -9.89 1.95
N VAL A 142 -3.61 -9.32 1.19
CA VAL A 142 -2.20 -9.20 1.55
C VAL A 142 -1.76 -7.76 1.29
N LEU A 143 -1.22 -7.07 2.29
CA LEU A 143 -0.87 -5.65 2.15
C LEU A 143 0.29 -5.41 1.16
N ALA A 144 1.19 -6.39 1.00
CA ALA A 144 2.27 -6.37 0.01
C ALA A 144 1.80 -6.54 -1.44
N ASP A 145 0.55 -6.91 -1.70
CA ASP A 145 -0.02 -7.03 -3.05
C ASP A 145 -0.33 -5.63 -3.62
N ASP A 146 0.67 -4.77 -3.74
CA ASP A 146 0.62 -3.40 -4.29
C ASP A 146 -0.38 -2.44 -3.61
N TRP A 147 -0.90 -2.80 -2.44
CA TRP A 147 -1.74 -1.89 -1.68
C TRP A 147 -0.88 -0.76 -1.09
N LEU A 148 0.28 -1.07 -0.51
CA LEU A 148 1.14 -0.05 0.07
C LEU A 148 2.11 0.55 -0.96
N GLY A 149 1.93 1.82 -1.31
CA GLY A 149 2.87 2.55 -2.14
C GLY A 149 4.05 3.04 -1.31
N THR A 150 5.22 2.43 -1.49
CA THR A 150 6.49 2.86 -0.92
C THR A 150 7.57 2.72 -1.99
N VAL A 151 8.29 3.80 -2.28
CA VAL A 151 9.33 3.82 -3.31
C VAL A 151 10.66 4.08 -2.62
N LEU A 152 11.61 3.15 -2.78
CA LEU A 152 12.99 3.42 -2.39
C LEU A 152 13.54 4.54 -3.27
N PRO A 153 14.23 5.54 -2.71
CA PRO A 153 14.92 6.51 -3.52
C PRO A 153 15.96 5.81 -4.40
N PRO A 154 16.32 6.41 -5.55
CA PRO A 154 17.42 5.88 -6.35
C PRO A 154 18.69 5.78 -5.50
N TYR A 155 19.42 4.68 -5.66
CA TYR A 155 20.61 4.38 -4.87
C TYR A 155 21.53 5.61 -4.74
N ARG A 156 21.95 5.90 -3.51
CA ARG A 156 22.83 7.04 -3.16
C ARG A 156 22.33 8.39 -3.70
N ASN A 157 21.02 8.65 -3.65
CA ASN A 157 20.41 9.87 -4.17
C ASN A 157 20.84 10.15 -5.62
N SER A 158 20.73 9.13 -6.48
CA SER A 158 21.21 9.16 -7.87
C SER A 158 22.72 9.43 -7.97
N GLY A 159 23.53 8.83 -7.09
CA GLY A 159 24.99 9.01 -7.05
C GLY A 159 25.49 10.35 -6.52
N ARG A 160 24.58 11.22 -6.02
CA ARG A 160 24.95 12.49 -5.38
C ARG A 160 25.47 12.31 -3.95
N CYS A 161 25.09 11.24 -3.27
CA CYS A 161 25.64 10.93 -1.96
C CYS A 161 27.11 10.48 -2.08
N LYS A 162 28.00 11.18 -1.37
CA LYS A 162 29.45 10.91 -1.33
C LYS A 162 29.92 10.32 -0.01
N ALA A 163 29.00 10.02 0.89
CA ALA A 163 29.31 9.38 2.16
C ALA A 163 29.98 8.02 1.95
N ASP A 164 30.83 7.67 2.91
CA ASP A 164 31.39 6.33 3.00
C ASP A 164 30.27 5.31 3.31
N GLU A 165 30.40 4.07 2.82
CA GLU A 165 29.43 3.00 3.14
C GLU A 165 29.61 2.48 4.56
N ASP A 166 30.85 2.56 5.06
CA ASP A 166 31.20 2.07 6.39
C ASP A 166 30.84 3.07 7.51
N GLU A 167 30.46 4.31 7.15
CA GLU A 167 30.04 5.33 8.10
C GLU A 167 28.51 5.29 8.30
N ILE A 168 28.08 4.69 9.42
CA ILE A 168 26.66 4.49 9.79
C ILE A 168 25.83 5.78 9.66
N ASP A 169 26.38 6.90 10.15
CA ASP A 169 25.75 8.22 10.10
C ASP A 169 26.34 9.13 9.01
N GLY A 170 27.03 8.57 8.02
CA GLY A 170 27.72 9.34 6.97
C GLY A 170 26.78 10.14 6.08
N CYS A 171 25.47 9.82 6.04
CA CYS A 171 24.46 10.62 5.36
C CYS A 171 23.06 10.47 5.95
N ASN A 172 22.13 11.34 5.52
CA ASN A 172 20.72 11.36 5.92
C ASN A 172 19.80 11.57 4.70
N CYS A 173 20.21 11.04 3.55
CA CYS A 173 19.59 11.34 2.24
C CYS A 173 18.23 10.69 2.01
N VAL A 174 17.85 9.68 2.81
CA VAL A 174 16.68 8.85 2.56
C VAL A 174 15.51 9.34 3.41
N ALA A 175 14.39 9.61 2.73
CA ALA A 175 13.10 9.85 3.32
C ALA A 175 12.07 8.96 2.63
N LEU A 176 11.43 8.09 3.39
CA LEU A 176 10.42 7.17 2.89
C LEU A 176 9.07 7.55 3.47
N LYS A 177 8.04 7.46 2.63
CA LYS A 177 6.67 7.74 3.02
C LYS A 177 5.73 6.76 2.34
N THR A 178 4.77 6.24 3.09
CA THR A 178 3.73 5.39 2.55
C THR A 178 2.69 6.20 1.77
N ARG A 179 2.03 5.50 0.84
CA ARG A 179 0.82 5.95 0.17
C ARG A 179 -0.18 4.81 0.18
N GLY A 180 -1.43 5.10 0.48
CA GLY A 180 -2.55 4.17 0.36
C GLY A 180 -3.11 3.65 1.68
N LEU A 181 -2.52 3.99 2.83
CA LEU A 181 -3.11 3.63 4.13
C LEU A 181 -4.41 4.39 4.39
N ARG A 182 -4.54 5.60 3.84
CA ARG A 182 -5.74 6.43 4.01
C ARG A 182 -7.02 5.80 3.47
N ARG A 183 -6.95 4.97 2.43
CA ARG A 183 -8.13 4.25 1.90
C ARG A 183 -8.61 3.12 2.82
N PHE A 184 -7.84 2.82 3.86
CA PHE A 184 -8.22 1.95 4.97
C PHE A 184 -8.50 2.76 6.26
N GLY A 185 -8.60 4.09 6.18
CA GLY A 185 -8.86 4.94 7.34
C GLY A 185 -7.65 5.15 8.26
N LEU A 186 -6.45 4.78 7.82
CA LEU A 186 -5.22 4.90 8.61
C LEU A 186 -4.35 6.08 8.15
N PRO A 187 -3.52 6.65 9.04
CA PRO A 187 -2.56 7.67 8.66
C PRO A 187 -1.49 7.09 7.73
N GLU A 188 -0.92 7.94 6.88
CA GLU A 188 0.32 7.54 6.18
C GLU A 188 1.49 7.54 7.16
N LEU A 189 2.45 6.67 6.93
CA LEU A 189 3.67 6.56 7.74
C LEU A 189 4.84 7.20 7.01
N GLU A 190 5.79 7.77 7.75
CA GLU A 190 7.05 8.24 7.19
C GLU A 190 8.23 7.94 8.13
N ILE A 191 9.41 7.79 7.53
CA ILE A 191 10.69 7.72 8.23
C ILE A 191 11.67 8.59 7.43
N THR A 192 12.32 9.53 8.12
CA THR A 192 13.21 10.53 7.51
C THR A 192 14.58 10.45 8.16
N ASP A 193 15.55 11.10 7.53
CA ASP A 193 16.93 11.22 8.03
C ASP A 193 17.67 9.88 8.07
N VAL A 194 17.33 9.00 7.13
CA VAL A 194 17.91 7.66 7.01
C VAL A 194 19.15 7.72 6.10
N ALA A 195 20.22 7.03 6.49
CA ALA A 195 21.40 6.87 5.67
C ALA A 195 21.11 5.90 4.51
N CYS A 196 21.77 6.13 3.37
CA CYS A 196 21.56 5.31 2.16
C CYS A 196 21.71 3.80 2.39
N PRO A 197 22.67 3.30 3.19
CA PRO A 197 22.80 1.86 3.46
C PRO A 197 21.63 1.23 4.23
N HIS A 198 20.78 2.03 4.88
CA HIS A 198 19.68 1.55 5.73
C HIS A 198 18.29 1.75 5.10
N ASP A 199 18.22 2.07 3.81
CA ASP A 199 16.97 2.36 3.12
C ASP A 199 15.99 1.18 3.12
N LEU A 200 16.47 -0.04 2.88
CA LEU A 200 15.67 -1.25 2.88
C LEU A 200 15.18 -1.63 4.29
N ALA A 201 16.05 -1.47 5.29
CA ALA A 201 15.67 -1.67 6.69
C ALA A 201 14.56 -0.68 7.10
N ALA A 202 14.73 0.60 6.80
CA ALA A 202 13.72 1.63 7.02
C ALA A 202 12.40 1.35 6.28
N LEU A 203 12.48 0.87 5.03
CA LEU A 203 11.33 0.44 4.26
C LEU A 203 10.58 -0.71 4.94
N ASN A 204 11.30 -1.74 5.39
CA ASN A 204 10.68 -2.90 6.02
C ASN A 204 10.10 -2.57 7.40
N ILE A 205 10.65 -1.60 8.12
CA ILE A 205 10.02 -1.04 9.32
C ILE A 205 8.69 -0.35 8.99
N LEU A 206 8.62 0.45 7.91
CA LEU A 206 7.36 1.06 7.46
C LEU A 206 6.31 0.01 7.11
N ARG A 207 6.71 -1.02 6.34
CA ARG A 207 5.82 -2.12 5.92
C ARG A 207 5.28 -2.90 7.12
N THR A 208 6.14 -3.25 8.05
CA THR A 208 5.78 -3.96 9.29
C THR A 208 4.86 -3.12 10.17
N THR A 209 5.16 -1.83 10.33
CA THR A 209 4.32 -0.90 11.10
C THR A 209 2.94 -0.72 10.46
N ALA A 210 2.88 -0.58 9.14
CA ALA A 210 1.62 -0.50 8.40
C ALA A 210 0.75 -1.74 8.64
N GLN A 211 1.33 -2.93 8.58
CA GLN A 211 0.62 -4.18 8.87
C GLN A 211 0.17 -4.26 10.33
N ARG A 212 1.01 -3.83 11.28
CA ARG A 212 0.68 -3.78 12.72
C ARG A 212 -0.52 -2.89 13.02
N LEU A 213 -0.67 -1.78 12.29
CA LEU A 213 -1.77 -0.83 12.47
C LEU A 213 -3.04 -1.22 11.71
N LEU A 214 -2.94 -2.07 10.69
CA LEU A 214 -4.06 -2.46 9.83
C LEU A 214 -5.31 -2.96 10.59
N PRO A 215 -5.22 -3.72 11.69
CA PRO A 215 -6.40 -4.15 12.44
C PRO A 215 -7.26 -2.99 12.97
N LEU A 216 -6.68 -1.82 13.24
CA LEU A 216 -7.42 -0.64 13.71
C LEU A 216 -8.42 -0.13 12.66
N ALA A 217 -8.13 -0.34 11.37
CA ALA A 217 -8.97 0.08 10.25
C ALA A 217 -10.39 -0.52 10.27
N ARG A 218 -10.61 -1.58 11.05
CA ARG A 218 -11.90 -2.28 11.13
C ARG A 218 -12.90 -1.63 12.09
N HIS A 219 -12.46 -0.62 12.83
CA HIS A 219 -13.23 -0.01 13.91
C HIS A 219 -13.17 1.51 13.80
N PRO A 220 -14.30 2.22 13.63
CA PRO A 220 -14.29 3.67 13.54
C PRO A 220 -14.04 4.30 14.92
N GLY A 221 -13.61 5.56 14.92
CA GLY A 221 -13.37 6.35 16.12
C GLY A 221 -11.90 6.52 16.48
N ASP A 222 -11.66 7.03 17.69
CA ASP A 222 -10.32 7.34 18.19
C ASP A 222 -9.66 6.12 18.83
N HIS A 223 -8.48 5.77 18.31
CA HIS A 223 -7.62 4.72 18.83
C HIS A 223 -6.40 5.33 19.49
N THR A 224 -6.32 5.26 20.82
CA THR A 224 -5.15 5.72 21.56
C THR A 224 -4.14 4.58 21.71
N LEU A 225 -2.97 4.74 21.10
CA LEU A 225 -1.86 3.81 21.18
C LEU A 225 -0.78 4.34 22.13
N PRO A 226 0.01 3.44 22.74
CA PRO A 226 1.30 3.84 23.29
C PRO A 226 2.16 4.48 22.20
N GLY A 227 2.96 5.48 22.56
CA GLY A 227 3.88 6.14 21.64
C GLY A 227 5.01 5.22 21.15
N GLU A 228 5.20 4.06 21.78
CA GLU A 228 6.07 2.99 21.29
C GLU A 228 5.24 1.74 21.03
N VAL A 229 5.33 1.22 19.80
CA VAL A 229 4.65 0.00 19.39
C VAL A 229 5.66 -1.12 19.15
N MET A 230 5.28 -2.32 19.54
CA MET A 230 6.11 -3.52 19.37
C MET A 230 5.75 -4.18 18.03
N LEU A 231 6.72 -4.25 17.13
CA LEU A 231 6.63 -4.92 15.84
C LEU A 231 7.12 -6.36 15.98
N THR A 232 6.33 -7.30 15.48
CA THR A 232 6.63 -8.74 15.58
C THR A 232 6.99 -9.34 14.24
N SER A 233 7.66 -10.49 14.29
CA SER A 233 7.96 -11.35 13.14
C SER A 233 6.69 -11.72 12.35
N ALA A 234 5.58 -11.93 13.07
CA ALA A 234 4.29 -12.21 12.48
C ALA A 234 3.70 -11.01 11.73
N ASP A 235 3.94 -9.76 12.19
CA ASP A 235 3.49 -8.57 11.46
C ASP A 235 4.21 -8.47 10.11
N PHE A 236 5.52 -8.72 10.06
CA PHE A 236 6.27 -8.69 8.80
C PHE A 236 5.91 -9.85 7.88
N SER A 237 5.73 -11.05 8.43
CA SER A 237 5.27 -12.22 7.67
C SER A 237 3.88 -11.97 7.05
N THR A 238 2.94 -11.45 7.85
CA THR A 238 1.58 -11.16 7.39
C THR A 238 1.55 -10.06 6.33
N PHE A 239 2.45 -9.08 6.41
CA PHE A 239 2.59 -8.06 5.37
C PHE A 239 2.80 -8.72 4.00
N TRP A 240 3.68 -9.72 3.94
CA TRP A 240 3.99 -10.51 2.74
C TRP A 240 2.95 -11.58 2.42
N GLY A 241 1.96 -11.81 3.29
CA GLY A 241 0.96 -12.87 3.12
C GLY A 241 1.48 -14.25 3.47
N ASN A 242 2.57 -14.33 4.22
CA ASN A 242 3.13 -15.57 4.73
C ASN A 242 2.56 -15.90 6.11
N ARG A 243 2.67 -17.17 6.51
CA ARG A 243 2.19 -17.67 7.80
C ARG A 243 3.30 -17.89 8.81
N ASP A 244 4.49 -18.23 8.32
CA ASP A 244 5.61 -18.56 9.18
C ASP A 244 6.36 -17.31 9.63
N PRO A 245 6.81 -17.23 10.90
CA PRO A 245 7.68 -16.17 11.37
C PRO A 245 8.92 -16.01 10.48
N MET A 246 9.34 -14.77 10.21
CA MET A 246 10.50 -14.45 9.36
C MET A 246 11.79 -14.22 10.15
N TRP A 247 11.69 -14.11 11.47
CA TRP A 247 12.79 -14.11 12.44
C TRP A 247 12.33 -14.69 13.79
N ASP A 248 13.28 -15.18 14.58
CA ASP A 248 13.02 -15.89 15.85
C ASP A 248 13.19 -15.00 17.10
N ASP A 249 13.87 -13.86 16.96
CA ASP A 249 14.08 -12.90 18.05
C ASP A 249 12.77 -12.22 18.53
N GLY A 250 12.88 -11.54 19.67
CA GLY A 250 11.79 -10.79 20.27
C GLY A 250 11.25 -9.66 19.38
N PRO A 251 10.15 -9.01 19.79
CA PRO A 251 9.60 -7.90 19.06
C PRO A 251 10.53 -6.68 19.09
N ILE A 252 10.48 -5.90 18.01
CA ILE A 252 11.25 -4.67 17.82
C ILE A 252 10.39 -3.49 18.26
N ALA A 253 10.86 -2.68 19.20
CA ALA A 253 10.18 -1.45 19.57
C ALA A 253 10.38 -0.37 18.50
N VAL A 254 9.32 0.35 18.14
CA VAL A 254 9.41 1.57 17.31
C VAL A 254 8.60 2.68 17.94
N ARG A 255 9.12 3.92 17.87
CA ARG A 255 8.43 5.09 18.38
C ARG A 255 7.61 5.75 17.28
N LEU A 256 6.33 5.94 17.54
CA LEU A 256 5.40 6.71 16.71
C LEU A 256 5.34 8.16 17.17
N THR A 257 5.43 9.09 16.23
CA THR A 257 5.30 10.52 16.49
C THR A 257 4.30 11.13 15.51
N GLU A 258 3.41 11.99 15.97
CA GLU A 258 2.57 12.75 15.05
C GLU A 258 3.41 13.83 14.35
N VAL A 259 3.49 13.78 13.02
CA VAL A 259 4.26 14.76 12.24
C VAL A 259 3.34 15.76 11.54
N ALA A 260 2.16 15.31 11.13
CA ALA A 260 1.13 16.14 10.52
C ALA A 260 -0.23 15.43 10.66
N PRO A 261 -1.36 16.13 10.41
CA PRO A 261 -2.67 15.49 10.35
C PRO A 261 -2.67 14.28 9.39
N HIS A 262 -3.14 13.15 9.90
CA HIS A 262 -3.15 11.86 9.20
C HIS A 262 -1.76 11.43 8.68
N ARG A 263 -0.70 11.75 9.44
CA ARG A 263 0.65 11.29 9.18
C ARG A 263 1.45 11.03 10.46
N LEU A 264 2.00 9.82 10.57
CA LEU A 264 2.86 9.42 11.68
C LEU A 264 4.30 9.22 11.20
N GLY A 265 5.24 9.77 11.95
CA GLY A 265 6.66 9.50 11.82
C GLY A 265 7.06 8.28 12.64
N ILE A 266 7.99 7.49 12.11
CA ILE A 266 8.65 6.39 12.81
C ILE A 266 10.05 6.84 13.23
N ARG A 267 10.39 6.58 14.49
CA ARG A 267 11.69 6.85 15.08
C ARG A 267 12.19 5.65 15.88
N ALA A 268 13.49 5.62 16.16
CA ALA A 268 14.05 4.73 17.16
C ALA A 268 13.34 4.89 18.52
N PRO A 269 13.29 3.83 19.35
CA PRO A 269 12.76 3.88 20.71
C PRO A 269 13.35 5.04 21.51
N ALA A 270 12.57 5.64 22.40
CA ALA A 270 13.01 6.77 23.22
C ALA A 270 14.17 6.41 24.16
N ALA A 271 14.26 5.13 24.55
CA ALA A 271 15.32 4.62 25.42
C ALA A 271 16.58 4.20 24.65
N PHE A 272 16.56 4.16 23.32
CA PHE A 272 17.74 3.84 22.53
C PHE A 272 18.72 5.03 22.60
N PRO A 273 19.99 4.82 23.05
CA PRO A 273 20.91 5.92 23.31
C PRO A 273 21.54 6.50 22.03
N GLY A 274 21.47 5.78 20.92
CA GLY A 274 22.11 6.12 19.66
C GLY A 274 21.21 6.85 18.66
N THR A 275 21.72 7.00 17.44
CA THR A 275 21.02 7.63 16.32
C THR A 275 19.99 6.69 15.69
N LEU A 276 19.18 7.23 14.76
CA LEU A 276 18.26 6.41 13.99
C LEU A 276 19.00 5.36 13.16
N ASN A 277 20.16 5.71 12.59
CA ASN A 277 20.91 4.81 11.71
C ASN A 277 21.62 3.72 12.52
N GLU A 278 22.19 4.05 13.68
CA GLU A 278 22.70 3.05 14.63
C GLU A 278 21.60 2.07 15.04
N TRP A 279 20.39 2.55 15.35
CA TRP A 279 19.26 1.67 15.66
C TRP A 279 18.85 0.79 14.47
N LEU A 280 18.76 1.37 13.27
CA LEU A 280 18.43 0.63 12.06
C LEU A 280 19.49 -0.43 11.72
N TRP A 281 20.73 -0.24 12.16
CA TRP A 281 21.87 -1.13 11.90
C TRP A 281 22.02 -2.24 12.94
N ASP A 282 22.01 -1.90 14.24
CA ASP A 282 22.39 -2.80 15.33
C ASP A 282 21.23 -3.62 15.90
N GLU A 283 20.01 -3.09 15.87
CA GLU A 283 18.87 -3.64 16.63
C GLU A 283 17.85 -4.40 15.77
N LEU A 284 18.01 -4.38 14.45
CA LEU A 284 17.07 -4.97 13.52
C LEU A 284 17.48 -6.40 13.12
N PRO A 285 16.52 -7.34 13.02
CA PRO A 285 16.79 -8.67 12.49
C PRO A 285 17.35 -8.61 11.05
N PRO A 286 18.33 -9.46 10.70
CA PRO A 286 18.98 -9.44 9.38
C PRO A 286 18.02 -9.46 8.19
N VAL A 287 16.90 -10.19 8.30
CA VAL A 287 15.89 -10.29 7.23
C VAL A 287 15.31 -8.92 6.83
N LEU A 288 15.26 -7.94 7.73
CA LEU A 288 14.78 -6.60 7.42
C LEU A 288 15.75 -5.82 6.53
N HIS A 289 17.02 -6.20 6.47
CA HIS A 289 18.05 -5.58 5.63
C HIS A 289 18.14 -6.21 4.24
N GLU A 290 17.65 -7.44 4.07
CA GLU A 290 17.87 -8.24 2.86
C GLU A 290 16.61 -8.36 1.99
N LEU A 291 15.43 -8.36 2.61
CA LEU A 291 14.21 -8.73 1.92
C LEU A 291 13.53 -7.54 1.23
N LEU A 292 13.70 -7.43 -0.09
CA LEU A 292 13.00 -6.43 -0.90
C LEU A 292 11.60 -6.88 -1.34
N THR A 293 11.46 -8.15 -1.75
CA THR A 293 10.23 -8.79 -2.26
C THR A 293 10.13 -10.21 -1.75
N CYS A 294 8.91 -10.68 -1.47
CA CYS A 294 8.62 -12.06 -1.08
C CYS A 294 7.39 -12.56 -1.83
N GLU A 295 7.43 -13.81 -2.31
CA GLU A 295 6.25 -14.46 -2.86
C GLU A 295 5.35 -14.92 -1.70
N PRO A 296 4.06 -14.56 -1.69
CA PRO A 296 3.12 -14.98 -0.66
C PRO A 296 2.88 -16.49 -0.67
N ASP A 297 2.64 -17.07 0.51
CA ASP A 297 2.23 -18.46 0.65
C ASP A 297 1.01 -18.77 -0.23
N ARG A 298 1.15 -19.80 -1.09
CA ARG A 298 0.03 -20.29 -1.88
C ARG A 298 -0.87 -21.12 -0.97
N ILE A 299 -2.11 -20.67 -0.77
CA ILE A 299 -3.14 -21.55 -0.23
C ILE A 299 -3.34 -22.67 -1.26
N ALA A 300 -2.96 -23.90 -0.91
CA ALA A 300 -3.26 -25.06 -1.73
C ALA A 300 -4.77 -25.07 -2.00
N SER A 301 -5.16 -25.05 -3.27
CA SER A 301 -6.56 -25.24 -3.64
C SER A 301 -7.00 -26.59 -3.08
N PRO A 302 -8.05 -26.66 -2.24
CA PRO A 302 -8.66 -27.96 -1.96
C PRO A 302 -9.16 -28.51 -3.29
N THR A 303 -8.63 -29.67 -3.67
CA THR A 303 -9.07 -30.48 -4.82
C THR A 303 -10.50 -30.94 -4.67
#